data_AF-A0AAV0WH66-F1
#
_entry.id   AF-A0AAV0WH66-F1
#
_cell.length_a   1.000
_cell.length_b   1.000
_cell.length_c   1.000
_cell.angle_alpha   90.00
_cell.angle_beta   90.00
_cell.angle_gamma   90.00
#
_symmetry.space_group_name_H-M   'P 1'
#
loop_
_entity.id
_entity.type
_entity.pdbx_description
1 polymer ?
#
loop_
_entity_poly.entity_id
_entity_poly.type
_entity_poly.pdbx_seq_one_letter_code
_entity_poly.pdbx_strand_id
1 'polypeptide(L)'
;MDNKPVYMISSLHSPNDTHEVKRKLKDGSTTMVPCPDVLICYNNNMNNVDVFDQLKAAYGMNRKSRKWWHRLFFHFIDMAIVNSFILHQQLKLEKISLKDFRRRVVDGLLAPNQLQTKKKIQSIQVSHHKPHVAPEVRFESSAHQPTRGTLRRYALCSTKAKQKRTEWLCETCNIPLCLGKKNCFSLYHKK
;
A
#
# COMPACT_ATOMS: atom_id res chain seq x y z
N MET A 1 -26.20 3.88 -33.69
CA MET A 1 -26.74 4.83 -32.69
C MET A 1 -27.92 4.13 -32.08
N ASP A 2 -27.94 4.07 -30.75
CA ASP A 2 -29.12 3.59 -30.04
C ASP A 2 -30.25 4.59 -30.28
N ASN A 3 -31.40 4.09 -30.71
CA ASN A 3 -32.59 4.88 -31.05
C ASN A 3 -33.73 4.60 -30.05
N LYS A 4 -33.42 3.91 -28.95
CA LYS A 4 -34.41 3.62 -27.92
C LYS A 4 -34.83 4.91 -27.21
N PRO A 5 -36.14 5.07 -26.92
CA PRO A 5 -36.61 6.19 -26.12
C PRO A 5 -36.03 6.12 -24.71
N VAL A 6 -35.68 7.28 -24.15
CA VAL A 6 -35.24 7.45 -22.76
C VAL A 6 -36.34 8.18 -22.02
N TYR A 7 -36.80 7.62 -20.91
CA TYR A 7 -37.82 8.22 -20.05
C TYR A 7 -37.15 8.74 -18.78
N MET A 8 -37.48 9.98 -18.40
CA MET A 8 -36.94 10.65 -17.22
C MET A 8 -38.08 11.16 -16.36
N ILE A 9 -37.93 11.08 -15.04
CA ILE A 9 -38.86 11.65 -14.07
C ILE A 9 -38.06 12.60 -13.17
N SER A 10 -38.57 13.81 -12.97
CA SER A 10 -37.95 14.79 -12.08
C SER A 10 -39.01 15.60 -11.36
N SER A 11 -38.71 15.95 -10.10
CA SER A 11 -39.50 16.87 -9.29
C SER A 11 -38.96 18.31 -9.30
N LEU A 12 -37.82 18.55 -9.96
CA LEU A 12 -37.13 19.85 -9.96
C LEU A 12 -37.19 20.58 -11.32
N HIS A 13 -37.18 19.84 -12.43
CA HIS A 13 -37.03 20.41 -13.76
C HIS A 13 -38.37 20.49 -14.49
N SER A 14 -38.60 21.56 -15.24
CA SER A 14 -39.79 21.65 -16.11
C SER A 14 -39.56 20.82 -17.37
N PRO A 15 -40.60 20.16 -17.92
CA PRO A 15 -40.47 19.38 -19.16
C PRO A 15 -40.06 20.20 -20.40
N ASN A 16 -40.27 21.52 -20.35
CA ASN A 16 -40.00 22.43 -21.45
C ASN A 16 -38.60 23.06 -21.37
N ASP A 17 -37.88 22.86 -20.27
CA ASP A 17 -36.56 23.44 -20.08
C ASP A 17 -35.55 22.61 -20.89
N THR A 18 -34.91 23.26 -21.88
CA THR A 18 -33.96 22.61 -22.79
C THR A 18 -32.71 23.46 -23.00
N HIS A 19 -31.58 22.78 -23.12
CA HIS A 19 -30.30 23.35 -23.50
C HIS A 19 -29.76 22.71 -24.78
N GLU A 20 -28.86 23.40 -25.47
CA GLU A 20 -28.16 22.84 -26.62
C GLU A 20 -26.91 22.07 -26.21
N VAL A 21 -26.75 20.86 -26.74
CA VAL A 21 -25.55 20.03 -26.53
C VAL A 21 -24.95 19.58 -27.85
N LYS A 22 -23.63 19.43 -27.85
CA LYS A 22 -22.87 18.94 -29.01
C LYS A 22 -23.07 17.44 -29.18
N ARG A 23 -23.57 17.02 -30.34
CA ARG A 23 -23.69 15.62 -30.76
C ARG A 23 -22.75 15.35 -31.92
N LYS A 24 -21.90 14.33 -31.79
CA LYS A 24 -21.13 13.79 -32.91
C LYS A 24 -22.00 12.87 -33.77
N LEU A 25 -22.02 13.13 -35.06
CA LEU A 25 -22.68 12.32 -36.06
C LEU A 25 -21.72 11.21 -36.57
N LYS A 26 -22.25 10.25 -37.32
CA LYS A 26 -21.49 9.05 -37.78
C LYS A 26 -20.37 9.40 -38.77
N ASP A 27 -20.53 10.48 -39.51
CA ASP A 27 -19.59 11.10 -40.44
C ASP A 27 -18.49 11.91 -39.71
N GLY A 28 -18.54 12.03 -38.38
CA GLY A 28 -17.54 12.72 -37.57
C GLY A 28 -17.80 14.22 -37.40
N SER A 29 -18.79 14.78 -38.09
CA SER A 29 -19.24 16.17 -37.90
C SER A 29 -19.93 16.33 -36.54
N THR A 30 -19.96 17.56 -36.02
CA THR A 30 -20.58 17.89 -34.73
C THR A 30 -21.73 18.86 -34.95
N THR A 31 -22.91 18.53 -34.45
CA THR A 31 -24.11 19.36 -34.52
C THR A 31 -24.60 19.73 -33.13
N MET A 32 -25.28 20.87 -33.01
CA MET A 32 -26.00 21.25 -31.79
C MET A 32 -27.39 20.63 -31.84
N VAL A 33 -27.81 19.97 -30.75
CA VAL A 33 -29.11 19.32 -30.64
C VAL A 33 -29.75 19.76 -29.31
N PRO A 34 -31.05 20.09 -29.30
CA PRO A 34 -31.75 20.39 -28.05
C PRO A 34 -31.81 19.15 -27.16
N CYS A 35 -31.59 19.34 -25.88
CA CYS A 35 -31.60 18.31 -24.86
C CYS A 35 -32.32 18.82 -23.61
N PRO A 36 -33.24 18.05 -23.03
CA PRO A 36 -33.88 18.41 -21.77
C PRO A 36 -32.86 18.64 -20.65
N ASP A 37 -33.08 19.66 -19.84
CA ASP A 37 -32.17 20.03 -18.75
C ASP A 37 -32.01 18.92 -17.71
N VAL A 38 -33.11 18.19 -17.45
CA VAL A 38 -33.11 17.00 -16.59
C VAL A 38 -32.06 15.96 -17.01
N LEU A 39 -31.83 15.79 -18.31
CA LEU A 39 -30.88 14.81 -18.84
C LEU A 39 -29.44 15.27 -18.61
N ILE A 40 -29.18 16.57 -18.70
CA ILE A 40 -27.87 17.17 -18.47
C ILE A 40 -27.50 17.04 -16.99
N CYS A 41 -28.41 17.44 -16.09
CA CYS A 41 -28.20 17.30 -14.66
C CYS A 41 -28.02 15.83 -14.25
N TYR A 42 -28.79 14.92 -14.84
CA TYR A 42 -28.60 13.49 -14.63
C TYR A 42 -27.21 13.03 -15.06
N ASN A 43 -26.80 13.30 -16.31
CA ASN A 43 -25.51 12.86 -16.83
C ASN A 43 -24.31 13.44 -16.04
N ASN A 44 -24.42 14.68 -15.57
CA ASN A 44 -23.39 15.31 -14.75
C ASN A 44 -23.20 14.59 -13.40
N ASN A 45 -24.26 13.97 -12.87
CA ASN A 45 -24.27 13.45 -11.51
C ASN A 45 -24.34 11.91 -11.44
N MET A 46 -24.78 11.23 -12.50
CA MET A 46 -25.02 9.77 -12.54
C MET A 46 -23.76 8.99 -12.18
N ASN A 47 -22.59 9.45 -12.63
CA ASN A 47 -21.34 8.72 -12.52
C ASN A 47 -20.70 8.83 -11.13
N ASN A 48 -21.26 9.58 -10.19
CA ASN A 48 -20.64 9.79 -8.87
C ASN A 48 -20.50 8.49 -8.08
N VAL A 49 -21.48 7.58 -8.19
CA VAL A 49 -21.42 6.25 -7.56
C VAL A 49 -20.33 5.40 -8.22
N ASP A 50 -20.24 5.42 -9.54
CA ASP A 50 -19.23 4.69 -10.30
C ASP A 50 -17.81 5.19 -9.99
N VAL A 51 -17.63 6.49 -9.79
CA VAL A 51 -16.35 7.08 -9.37
C VAL A 51 -15.94 6.53 -8.00
N PHE A 52 -16.86 6.48 -7.03
CA PHE A 52 -16.57 5.86 -5.73
C PHE A 52 -16.20 4.38 -5.89
N ASP A 53 -16.95 3.63 -6.69
CA ASP A 53 -16.69 2.21 -6.91
C ASP A 53 -15.36 1.96 -7.63
N GLN A 54 -14.97 2.85 -8.56
CA GLN A 54 -13.67 2.82 -9.22
C GLN A 54 -12.52 3.07 -8.22
N LEU A 55 -12.64 4.10 -7.37
CA LEU A 55 -11.64 4.43 -6.34
C LEU A 55 -11.53 3.32 -5.28
N LYS A 56 -12.65 2.71 -4.91
CA LYS A 56 -12.71 1.55 -4.01
C LYS A 56 -12.03 0.33 -4.64
N ALA A 57 -12.38 0.02 -5.89
CA ALA A 57 -11.88 -1.17 -6.59
C ALA A 57 -10.37 -1.12 -6.85
N ALA A 58 -9.80 0.07 -7.08
CA ALA A 58 -8.37 0.23 -7.38
C ALA A 58 -7.43 -0.38 -6.33
N TYR A 59 -7.81 -0.33 -5.05
CA TYR A 59 -6.98 -0.80 -3.93
C TYR A 59 -7.83 -1.49 -2.82
N GLY A 60 -8.95 -2.11 -3.19
CA GLY A 60 -9.93 -2.62 -2.22
C GLY A 60 -9.35 -3.66 -1.25
N MET A 61 -9.80 -3.63 0.01
CA MET A 61 -9.28 -4.47 1.09
C MET A 61 -10.10 -5.73 1.36
N ASN A 62 -10.97 -6.11 0.41
CA ASN A 62 -11.83 -7.28 0.57
C ASN A 62 -11.01 -8.57 0.75
N ARG A 63 -11.32 -9.31 1.81
CA ARG A 63 -10.70 -10.60 2.13
C ARG A 63 -11.74 -11.71 2.15
N LYS A 64 -11.37 -12.88 1.61
CA LYS A 64 -12.21 -14.08 1.70
C LYS A 64 -12.38 -14.45 3.17
N SER A 65 -13.64 -14.56 3.62
CA SER A 65 -13.95 -15.00 4.97
C SER A 65 -15.22 -15.83 5.00
N ARG A 66 -15.32 -16.72 6.00
CA ARG A 66 -16.53 -17.50 6.28
C ARG A 66 -17.62 -16.65 6.95
N LYS A 67 -17.24 -15.58 7.65
CA LYS A 67 -18.16 -14.68 8.34
C LYS A 67 -18.56 -13.54 7.39
N TRP A 68 -19.85 -13.40 7.11
CA TRP A 68 -20.37 -12.42 6.14
C TRP A 68 -20.12 -10.96 6.56
N TRP A 69 -20.16 -10.67 7.87
CA TRP A 69 -20.00 -9.30 8.39
C TRP A 69 -18.60 -8.73 8.17
N HIS A 70 -17.57 -9.57 7.98
CA HIS A 70 -16.23 -9.07 7.62
C HIS A 70 -16.26 -8.30 6.29
N ARG A 71 -17.13 -8.69 5.35
CA ARG A 71 -17.29 -7.96 4.08
C ARG A 71 -17.82 -6.54 4.32
N LEU A 72 -18.79 -6.40 5.23
CA LEU A 72 -19.29 -5.07 5.63
C LEU A 72 -18.20 -4.26 6.32
N PHE A 73 -17.51 -4.87 7.28
CA PHE A 73 -16.43 -4.20 8.01
C PHE A 73 -15.36 -3.63 7.08
N PHE A 74 -14.80 -4.43 6.18
CA PHE A 74 -13.79 -3.96 5.22
C PHE A 74 -14.36 -2.93 4.24
N HIS A 75 -15.62 -3.07 3.84
CA HIS A 75 -16.29 -2.08 3.01
C HIS A 75 -16.38 -0.71 3.68
N PHE A 76 -16.72 -0.65 4.97
CA PHE A 76 -16.75 0.61 5.72
C PHE A 76 -15.37 1.26 5.83
N ILE A 77 -14.30 0.48 5.99
CA ILE A 77 -12.94 1.04 6.02
C ILE A 77 -12.56 1.58 4.64
N ASP A 78 -12.79 0.83 3.57
CA ASP A 78 -12.53 1.31 2.21
C ASP A 78 -13.31 2.60 1.92
N MET A 79 -14.58 2.68 2.34
CA MET A 79 -15.40 3.87 2.20
C MET A 79 -14.84 5.07 2.98
N ALA A 80 -14.40 4.88 4.22
CA ALA A 80 -13.78 5.93 5.01
C ALA A 80 -12.47 6.45 4.38
N ILE A 81 -11.65 5.56 3.81
CA ILE A 81 -10.41 5.93 3.11
C ILE A 81 -10.73 6.74 1.85
N VAL A 82 -11.70 6.30 1.03
CA VAL A 82 -12.09 7.03 -0.18
C VAL A 82 -12.68 8.40 0.16
N ASN A 83 -13.56 8.50 1.16
CA ASN A 83 -14.16 9.76 1.57
C ASN A 83 -13.11 10.74 2.13
N SER A 84 -12.17 10.26 2.95
CA SER A 84 -11.07 11.11 3.44
C SER A 84 -10.14 11.58 2.32
N PHE A 85 -9.91 10.75 1.29
CA PHE A 85 -9.17 11.15 0.09
C PHE A 85 -9.89 12.24 -0.69
N ILE A 86 -11.21 12.11 -0.91
CA ILE A 86 -12.02 13.14 -1.58
C ILE A 86 -11.96 14.46 -0.81
N LEU A 87 -12.10 14.42 0.51
CA LEU A 87 -11.97 15.62 1.36
C LEU A 87 -10.58 16.24 1.25
N HIS A 88 -9.52 15.43 1.26
CA HIS A 88 -8.14 15.91 1.07
C HIS A 88 -7.97 16.64 -0.28
N GLN A 89 -8.58 16.14 -1.35
CA GLN A 89 -8.57 16.80 -2.66
C GLN A 89 -9.38 18.10 -2.67
N GLN A 90 -10.56 18.11 -2.04
CA GLN A 90 -11.42 19.30 -1.95
C GLN A 90 -10.78 20.43 -1.15
N LEU A 91 -10.05 20.09 -0.08
CA LEU A 91 -9.29 21.05 0.73
C LEU A 91 -8.03 21.58 0.02
N LYS A 92 -7.72 21.11 -1.19
CA LYS A 92 -6.56 21.52 -2.02
C LYS A 92 -5.23 21.48 -1.26
N LEU A 93 -5.09 20.57 -0.30
CA LEU A 93 -3.90 20.46 0.55
C LEU A 93 -2.66 20.15 -0.30
N GLU A 94 -2.71 19.04 -1.03
CA GLU A 94 -1.64 18.59 -1.90
C GLU A 94 -2.21 17.69 -3.00
N LYS A 95 -1.68 17.81 -4.22
CA LYS A 95 -1.99 16.85 -5.30
C LYS A 95 -1.22 15.56 -5.04
N ILE A 96 -1.92 14.57 -4.50
CA ILE A 96 -1.36 13.25 -4.21
C ILE A 96 -2.19 12.15 -4.89
N SER A 97 -1.52 11.06 -5.29
CA SER A 97 -2.19 9.88 -5.81
C SER A 97 -2.96 9.15 -4.69
N LEU A 98 -4.02 8.42 -5.03
CA LEU A 98 -4.76 7.60 -4.06
C LEU A 98 -3.84 6.59 -3.36
N LYS A 99 -2.86 6.04 -4.08
CA LYS A 99 -1.87 5.09 -3.54
C LYS A 99 -1.01 5.73 -2.45
N ASP A 100 -0.44 6.90 -2.74
CA ASP A 100 0.45 7.59 -1.82
C ASP A 100 -0.33 8.14 -0.61
N PHE A 101 -1.59 8.58 -0.84
CA PHE A 101 -2.49 8.95 0.25
C PHE A 101 -2.72 7.77 1.21
N ARG A 102 -3.06 6.60 0.67
CA ARG A 102 -3.23 5.38 1.48
C ARG A 102 -1.95 5.02 2.24
N ARG A 103 -0.78 5.17 1.62
CA ARG A 103 0.50 4.94 2.29
C ARG A 103 0.69 5.90 3.48
N ARG A 104 0.40 7.19 3.32
CA ARG A 104 0.45 8.16 4.43
C ARG A 104 -0.52 7.82 5.55
N VAL A 105 -1.74 7.36 5.22
CA VAL A 105 -2.71 6.88 6.23
C VAL A 105 -2.12 5.70 7.01
N VAL A 106 -1.53 4.72 6.32
CA VAL A 106 -0.88 3.57 6.98
C VAL A 106 0.29 4.03 7.84
N ASP A 107 1.18 4.89 7.34
CA ASP A 107 2.32 5.41 8.07
C ASP A 107 1.86 6.16 9.33
N GLY A 108 0.81 6.97 9.24
CA GLY A 108 0.22 7.69 10.38
C GLY A 108 -0.40 6.76 11.44
N LEU A 109 -1.03 5.66 11.03
CA LEU A 109 -1.58 4.65 11.93
C LEU A 109 -0.48 3.79 12.59
N LEU A 110 0.66 3.61 11.93
CA LEU A 110 1.80 2.83 12.43
C LEU A 110 2.80 3.65 13.25
N ALA A 111 2.89 4.96 13.03
CA ALA A 111 3.81 5.85 13.74
C ALA A 111 3.75 5.76 15.28
N PRO A 112 2.57 5.68 15.93
CA PRO A 112 2.50 5.52 17.39
C PRO A 112 3.06 4.17 17.84
N ASN A 113 2.86 3.13 17.03
CA ASN A 113 3.35 1.79 17.31
C ASN A 113 4.86 1.71 17.15
N GLN A 114 5.49 2.44 16.21
CA GLN A 114 6.95 2.44 16.11
C GLN A 114 7.64 3.09 17.31
N LEU A 115 7.02 4.11 17.91
CA LEU A 115 7.53 4.74 19.14
C LEU A 115 7.35 3.83 20.37
N GLN A 116 6.31 3.00 20.41
CA GLN A 116 6.04 2.06 21.50
C GLN A 116 6.68 0.68 21.31
N THR A 117 7.01 0.29 20.07
CA THR A 117 7.70 -0.96 19.75
C THR A 117 9.21 -0.72 19.59
N LYS A 118 9.88 -0.30 20.65
CA LYS A 118 11.14 -0.97 21.02
C LYS A 118 10.83 -2.38 21.56
N LYS A 119 10.00 -3.15 20.85
CA LYS A 119 9.78 -4.56 21.15
C LYS A 119 11.07 -5.25 20.74
N LYS A 120 11.79 -5.80 21.72
CA LYS A 120 12.87 -6.77 21.54
C LYS A 120 12.57 -7.59 20.29
N ILE A 121 13.47 -7.55 19.31
CA ILE A 121 13.44 -8.42 18.14
C ILE A 121 13.26 -9.84 18.67
N GLN A 122 12.03 -10.36 18.61
CA GLN A 122 11.79 -11.76 18.91
C GLN A 122 12.49 -12.50 17.80
N SER A 123 13.49 -13.28 18.21
CA SER A 123 14.33 -14.07 17.33
C SER A 123 13.46 -14.80 16.31
N ILE A 124 13.57 -14.37 15.05
CA ILE A 124 13.06 -15.10 13.89
C ILE A 124 13.47 -16.56 14.08
N GLN A 125 12.48 -17.46 14.01
CA GLN A 125 12.68 -18.90 14.01
C GLN A 125 13.75 -19.23 12.97
N VAL A 126 14.92 -19.64 13.46
CA VAL A 126 16.11 -19.85 12.65
C VAL A 126 15.84 -21.05 11.75
N SER A 127 15.51 -20.78 10.49
CA SER A 127 15.62 -21.74 9.41
C SER A 127 16.98 -22.43 9.48
N HIS A 128 17.04 -23.74 9.21
CA HIS A 128 18.29 -24.52 9.15
C HIS A 128 19.28 -24.04 8.07
N HIS A 129 18.97 -22.95 7.36
CA HIS A 129 19.83 -22.30 6.41
C HIS A 129 20.68 -21.22 7.08
N LYS A 130 21.86 -20.96 6.51
CA LYS A 130 22.75 -19.91 7.00
C LYS A 130 21.96 -18.59 7.10
N PRO A 131 22.09 -17.83 8.19
CA PRO A 131 21.36 -16.57 8.36
C PRO A 131 21.65 -15.65 7.17
N HIS A 132 20.59 -15.28 6.46
CA HIS A 132 20.64 -14.35 5.34
C HIS A 132 20.38 -12.94 5.84
N VAL A 133 21.35 -12.04 5.65
CA VAL A 133 21.24 -10.61 5.99
C VAL A 133 21.26 -9.82 4.70
N ALA A 134 20.33 -8.88 4.55
CA ALA A 134 20.21 -8.04 3.37
C ALA A 134 21.52 -7.24 3.13
N PRO A 135 21.99 -7.09 1.88
CA PRO A 135 23.23 -6.38 1.57
C PRO A 135 23.27 -4.94 2.09
N GLU A 136 22.13 -4.25 2.09
CA GLU A 136 21.97 -2.88 2.60
C GLU A 136 22.35 -2.78 4.07
N VAL A 137 21.91 -3.74 4.88
CA VAL A 137 22.22 -3.81 6.32
C VAL A 137 23.64 -4.31 6.56
N ARG A 138 24.13 -5.24 5.73
CA ARG A 138 25.43 -5.89 5.92
C ARG A 138 26.65 -4.98 5.63
N PHE A 139 26.49 -4.03 4.71
CA PHE A 139 27.57 -3.15 4.24
C PHE A 139 27.43 -1.71 4.74
N GLU A 140 26.57 -1.48 5.74
CA GLU A 140 26.40 -0.17 6.35
C GLU A 140 27.65 0.18 7.18
N SER A 141 28.23 1.36 6.93
CA SER A 141 29.58 1.70 7.37
C SER A 141 29.75 1.91 8.88
N SER A 142 28.65 2.05 9.63
CA SER A 142 28.70 2.68 10.96
C SER A 142 28.04 1.88 12.10
N ALA A 143 27.44 0.72 11.84
CA ALA A 143 26.56 0.06 12.82
C ALA A 143 26.99 -1.35 13.26
N HIS A 144 28.18 -1.86 12.91
CA HIS A 144 28.55 -3.25 13.20
C HIS A 144 29.49 -3.38 14.41
N GLN A 145 28.92 -3.61 15.60
CA GLN A 145 29.68 -3.87 16.82
C GLN A 145 29.63 -5.36 17.22
N PRO A 146 30.75 -5.97 17.65
CA PRO A 146 30.74 -7.29 18.25
C PRO A 146 30.11 -7.26 19.65
N THR A 147 29.19 -8.18 19.90
CA THR A 147 28.57 -8.42 21.20
C THR A 147 28.62 -9.90 21.56
N ARG A 148 28.38 -10.23 22.84
CA ARG A 148 28.29 -11.61 23.32
C ARG A 148 26.85 -12.07 23.38
N GLY A 149 26.60 -13.27 22.88
CA GLY A 149 25.32 -13.96 23.00
C GLY A 149 25.50 -15.42 23.34
N THR A 150 24.51 -16.23 22.97
CA THR A 150 24.57 -17.67 23.21
C THR A 150 25.62 -18.34 22.33
N LEU A 151 26.18 -19.46 22.80
CA LEU A 151 27.17 -20.23 22.05
C LEU A 151 26.56 -20.78 20.76
N ARG A 152 26.94 -20.21 19.62
CA ARG A 152 26.42 -20.55 18.27
C ARG A 152 27.54 -20.97 17.35
N ARG A 153 27.20 -21.73 16.30
CA ARG A 153 28.15 -22.16 15.28
C ARG A 153 28.52 -20.99 14.36
N TYR A 154 29.81 -20.81 14.04
CA TYR A 154 30.23 -19.73 13.15
C TYR A 154 29.53 -19.80 11.79
N ALA A 155 29.10 -18.65 11.28
CA ALA A 155 28.38 -18.60 10.00
C ALA A 155 29.29 -18.81 8.77
N LEU A 156 30.54 -18.33 8.84
CA LEU A 156 31.48 -18.38 7.71
C LEU A 156 32.53 -19.49 7.87
N CYS A 157 33.18 -19.54 9.04
CA CYS A 157 34.36 -20.38 9.31
C CYS A 157 34.03 -21.82 9.76
N SER A 158 32.75 -22.21 9.87
CA SER A 158 32.35 -23.58 10.27
C SER A 158 31.79 -24.41 9.12
N THR A 159 32.25 -25.67 9.02
CA THR A 159 31.81 -26.65 8.00
C THR A 159 31.22 -27.88 8.67
N LYS A 160 30.44 -28.71 7.96
CA LYS A 160 29.75 -29.91 8.52
C LYS A 160 30.74 -30.87 9.20
N ALA A 161 31.93 -31.03 8.61
CA ALA A 161 33.02 -31.85 9.15
C ALA A 161 33.78 -31.21 10.32
N LYS A 162 33.96 -29.88 10.34
CA LYS A 162 34.65 -29.15 11.41
C LYS A 162 33.75 -28.08 12.01
N GLN A 163 33.01 -28.49 13.03
CA GLN A 163 32.15 -27.59 13.78
C GLN A 163 32.99 -26.67 14.67
N LYS A 164 32.80 -25.37 14.50
CA LYS A 164 33.45 -24.34 15.31
C LYS A 164 32.37 -23.40 15.85
N ARG A 165 32.44 -23.08 17.14
CA ARG A 165 31.42 -22.28 17.85
C ARG A 165 32.03 -21.03 18.48
N THR A 166 31.20 -20.03 18.73
CA THR A 166 31.54 -18.76 19.38
C THR A 166 30.35 -18.17 20.10
N GLU A 167 30.64 -17.36 21.11
CA GLU A 167 29.66 -16.47 21.76
C GLU A 167 29.61 -15.10 21.07
N TRP A 168 30.60 -14.79 20.23
CA TRP A 168 30.72 -13.51 19.55
C TRP A 168 29.83 -13.42 18.32
N LEU A 169 29.00 -12.38 18.27
CA LEU A 169 28.12 -12.09 17.14
C LEU A 169 28.09 -10.58 16.83
N CYS A 170 27.74 -10.21 15.61
CA CYS A 170 27.46 -8.82 15.25
C CYS A 170 26.09 -8.42 15.79
N GLU A 171 26.00 -7.34 16.56
CA GLU A 171 24.75 -6.87 17.17
C GLU A 171 23.68 -6.56 16.11
N THR A 172 24.06 -5.89 15.03
CA THR A 172 23.17 -5.46 13.96
C THR A 172 22.78 -6.59 13.02
N CYS A 173 23.73 -7.47 12.65
CA CYS A 173 23.46 -8.60 11.74
C CYS A 173 22.91 -9.83 12.47
N ASN A 174 23.09 -9.93 13.80
CA ASN A 174 22.81 -11.10 14.63
C ASN A 174 23.47 -12.41 14.12
N ILE A 175 24.68 -12.30 13.58
CA ILE A 175 25.43 -13.44 13.00
C ILE A 175 26.68 -13.76 13.83
N PRO A 176 26.90 -15.04 14.20
CA PRO A 176 28.09 -15.48 14.92
C PRO A 176 29.35 -15.49 14.03
N LEU A 177 30.35 -14.70 14.39
CA LEU A 177 31.56 -14.45 13.58
C LEU A 177 32.85 -14.62 14.39
N CYS A 178 33.92 -15.06 13.71
CA CYS A 178 35.26 -15.22 14.27
C CYS A 178 35.89 -13.82 14.54
N LEU A 179 36.29 -13.52 15.78
CA LEU A 179 37.04 -12.31 16.19
C LEU A 179 38.54 -12.56 16.47
N GLY A 180 39.04 -13.76 16.19
CA GLY A 180 40.44 -14.14 16.40
C GLY A 180 41.31 -13.99 15.15
N LYS A 181 42.36 -14.82 15.04
CA LYS A 181 43.34 -14.81 13.93
C LYS A 181 42.70 -14.84 12.54
N LYS A 182 41.60 -15.58 12.36
CA LYS A 182 40.75 -15.49 11.17
C LYS A 182 39.61 -14.52 11.48
N ASN A 183 39.81 -13.23 11.19
CA ASN A 183 38.84 -12.18 11.49
C ASN A 183 37.66 -12.18 10.49
N CYS A 184 36.80 -13.18 10.60
CA CYS A 184 35.59 -13.30 9.77
C CYS A 184 34.62 -12.14 9.99
N PHE A 185 34.69 -11.45 11.13
CA PHE A 185 33.90 -10.25 11.37
C PHE A 185 34.22 -9.15 10.37
N SER A 186 35.51 -8.86 10.15
CA SER A 186 35.94 -7.88 9.15
C SER A 186 35.61 -8.31 7.72
N LEU A 187 35.83 -9.59 7.38
CA LEU A 187 35.56 -10.13 6.04
C LEU A 187 34.06 -10.13 5.71
N TYR A 188 33.20 -10.28 6.71
CA TYR A 188 31.77 -10.31 6.49
C TYR A 188 31.23 -8.91 6.16
N HIS A 189 31.73 -7.86 6.79
CA HIS A 189 31.23 -6.49 6.58
C HIS A 189 32.03 -5.67 5.54
N LYS A 190 33.12 -6.25 4.98
CA LYS A 190 33.81 -5.67 3.82
C LYS A 190 33.11 -6.11 2.53
N LYS A 191 32.91 -5.14 1.63
CA LYS A 191 32.39 -5.37 0.27
C LYS A 191 33.42 -6.11 -0.58
#